data_AF-A0A9D9JZQ3-F1
#
_entry.id   AF-A0A9D9JZQ3-F1
#
_cell.length_a   1.000
_cell.length_b   1.000
_cell.length_c   1.000
_cell.angle_alpha   90.00
_cell.angle_beta   90.00
_cell.angle_gamma   90.00
#
_symmetry.space_group_name_H-M   'P 1'
#
loop_
_entity.id
_entity.type
_entity.pdbx_description
1 polymer ?
#
loop_
_entity_poly.entity_id
_entity_poly.type
_entity_poly.pdbx_seq_one_letter_code
_entity_poly.pdbx_strand_id
1 'polypeptide(L)' 'MVPFTFIYGEYNAVFDIQTIETLEGDLPVQAQRLVTEWAAQYQQELLRMPGLE' A
#
# COMPACT_ATOMS: atom_id res chain seq x y z
N MET A 1 0.76 9.15 -10.35
CA MET A 1 0.86 8.59 -8.99
C MET A 1 -0.39 7.76 -8.79
N VAL A 2 -0.25 6.45 -8.55
CA VAL A 2 -1.40 5.54 -8.35
C VAL A 2 -1.33 5.07 -6.90
N PRO A 3 -2.19 5.60 -6.00
CA PRO A 3 -2.17 5.21 -4.60
C PRO A 3 -2.99 3.94 -4.36
N PHE A 4 -2.68 3.24 -3.27
CA PHE A 4 -3.57 2.21 -2.72
C PHE A 4 -3.74 2.39 -1.21
N THR A 5 -4.91 2.03 -0.69
CA THR A 5 -5.23 2.15 0.73
C THR A 5 -5.14 0.79 1.41
N PHE A 6 -4.43 0.74 2.53
CA PHE A 6 -4.33 -0.42 3.40
C PHE A 6 -5.05 -0.15 4.71
N ILE A 7 -5.86 -1.11 5.17
CA ILE A 7 -6.65 -1.00 6.39
C ILE A 7 -6.30 -2.17 7.30
N TYR A 8 -5.89 -1.89 8.53
CA TYR A 8 -5.53 -2.87 9.54
C TYR A 8 -6.22 -2.52 10.87
N GLY A 9 -7.36 -3.14 11.13
CA GLY A 9 -8.17 -2.82 12.31
C GLY A 9 -8.67 -1.37 12.26
N GLU A 10 -8.25 -0.55 13.22
CA GLU A 10 -8.56 0.88 13.29
C GLU A 10 -7.58 1.77 12.51
N TYR A 11 -6.48 1.19 12.01
CA TYR A 11 -5.43 1.93 11.30
C TYR A 11 -5.67 1.90 9.79
N ASN A 12 -5.41 3.03 9.14
CA ASN A 12 -5.46 3.14 7.69
C ASN A 12 -4.26 3.96 7.19
N ALA A 13 -3.70 3.55 6.06
CA ALA A 13 -2.65 4.30 5.40
C ALA A 13 -2.76 4.18 3.88
N VAL A 14 -2.36 5.26 3.22
CA VAL A 14 -2.29 5.38 1.77
C VAL A 14 -0.84 5.23 1.36
N PHE A 15 -0.58 4.39 0.37
CA PHE A 15 0.76 4.10 -0.12
C PHE A 15 0.88 4.44 -1.60
N ASP A 16 2.05 4.92 -2.00
CA ASP A 16 2.40 4.99 -3.41
C ASP A 16 2.76 3.60 -3.92
N ILE A 17 2.11 3.14 -4.97
CA ILE A 17 2.35 1.80 -5.52
C ILE A 17 3.75 1.63 -6.15
N GLN A 18 4.38 2.72 -6.59
CA GLN A 18 5.66 2.68 -7.30
C GLN A 18 6.83 2.64 -6.32
N THR A 19 6.76 3.40 -5.23
CA THR A 19 7.81 3.46 -4.21
C THR A 19 7.52 2.60 -2.99
N ILE A 20 6.25 2.21 -2.78
CA ILE A 20 5.75 1.51 -1.57
C ILE A 20 5.97 2.38 -0.32
N GLU A 21 6.05 3.70 -0.50
CA GLU A 21 6.15 4.65 0.59
C GLU A 21 4.76 5.09 1.05
N THR A 22 4.63 5.33 2.36
CA THR A 22 3.40 5.87 2.92
C THR A 22 3.24 7.34 2.53
N LEU A 23 2.13 7.66 1.87
CA LEU A 23 1.74 9.03 1.52
C LEU A 23 0.95 9.69 2.65
N GLU A 24 -0.01 8.95 3.24
CA GLU A 24 -0.88 9.45 4.31
C GLU A 24 -1.25 8.34 5.29
N GLY A 25 -1.62 8.73 6.52
CA GLY A 25 -2.01 7.81 7.58
C GLY A 25 -0.81 7.18 8.31
N ASP A 26 -1.10 6.27 9.22
CA ASP A 26 -0.10 5.55 9.99
C ASP A 26 -0.54 4.10 10.19
N LEU A 27 0.42 3.19 10.17
CA LEU A 27 0.20 1.80 10.51
C LEU A 27 1.21 1.41 11.58
N PRO A 28 0.82 0.55 12.54
CA PRO A 28 1.79 -0.02 13.46
C PRO A 28 2.87 -0.77 12.68
N VAL A 29 4.10 -0.78 13.21
CA VAL A 29 5.30 -1.37 12.57
C VAL A 29 5.05 -2.77 11.99
N GLN A 30 4.26 -3.59 12.68
CA GLN A 30 3.91 -4.95 12.21
C GLN A 30 3.08 -4.92 10.92
N ALA A 31 2.06 -4.06 10.85
CA ALA A 31 1.22 -3.90 9.67
C ALA A 31 1.99 -3.24 8.52
N GLN A 32 2.85 -2.27 8.83
CA GLN A 32 3.75 -1.63 7.87
C GLN A 32 4.65 -2.67 7.17
N ARG A 33 5.29 -3.57 7.93
CA ARG A 33 6.10 -4.65 7.34
C ARG A 33 5.26 -5.56 6.43
N LEU A 34 4.08 -5.96 6.89
CA LEU A 34 3.21 -6.87 6.15
C LEU A 34 2.73 -6.25 4.82
N VAL A 35 2.31 -4.98 4.83
CA VAL A 35 1.89 -4.29 3.61
C VAL A 35 3.06 -4.05 2.66
N THR A 36 4.25 -3.69 3.16
CA THR A 36 5.43 -3.51 2.32
C THR A 36 5.87 -4.82 1.66
N GLU A 37 5.90 -5.92 2.41
CA GLU A 37 6.25 -7.24 1.87
C GLU A 37 5.24 -7.71 0.82
N TRP A 38 3.94 -7.57 1.11
CA TRP A 38 2.88 -7.89 0.15
C TRP A 38 2.94 -6.99 -1.09
N ALA A 39 3.04 -5.67 -0.92
CA ALA A 39 3.07 -4.73 -2.02
C ALA A 39 4.31 -4.94 -2.90
N ALA A 40 5.47 -5.28 -2.32
CA ALA A 40 6.67 -5.59 -3.09
C ALA A 40 6.50 -6.88 -3.92
N GLN A 41 5.83 -7.89 -3.37
CA GLN A 41 5.56 -9.14 -4.07
C GLN A 41 4.58 -8.95 -5.24
N TYR A 42 3.53 -8.13 -5.06
CA TYR A 42 2.45 -7.97 -6.03
C TYR A 42 2.52 -6.66 -6.83
N GLN A 43 3.60 -5.87 -6.69
CA GLN A 43 3.72 -4.52 -7.24
C GLN A 43 3.39 -4.45 -8.73
N GLN A 44 3.94 -5.40 -9.50
CA GLN A 44 3.79 -5.45 -10.95
C GLN A 44 2.37 -5.78 -11.39
N GLU A 45 1.63 -6.55 -10.59
CA GLU A 45 0.22 -6.88 -10.85
C GLU A 45 -0.68 -5.71 -10.50
N LEU A 46 -0.42 -5.05 -9.36
CA LEU A 46 -1.15 -3.86 -8.94
C LEU A 46 -0.97 -2.71 -9.93
N LEU A 47 0.24 -2.52 -10.47
CA LEU A 47 0.53 -1.52 -11.52
C LEU A 47 -0.21 -1.79 -12.85
N ARG A 48 -0.62 -3.04 -13.07
CA ARG A 48 -1.34 -3.45 -14.28
C ARG A 48 -2.85 -3.53 -14.06
N MET A 49 -3.35 -3.34 -12.84
CA MET A 49 -4.80 -3.35 -12.59
C MET A 49 -5.46 -2.14 -13.28
N PRO A 50 -6.32 -2.36 -14.28
CA PRO A 50 -7.09 -1.28 -14.86
C PRO A 50 -8.20 -0.86 -13.87
N GLY A 51 -8.32 0.43 -13.57
CA GLY A 51 -9.43 0.98 -12.77
C GLY A 51 -9.10 1.41 -11.33
N LEU A 52 -7.83 1.63 -10.99
CA LEU A 52 -7.46 2.40 -9.78
C LEU A 52 -7.56 3.91 -10.06
N GLU A 53 -8.75 4.36 -10.47
CA GLU A 53 -9.13 5.78 -10.63
C GLU A 53 -9.96 6.26 -9.44
#